data_AF-Q5HXS4-F1
#
_entry.id   AF-Q5HXS4-F1
#
_cell.length_a   1.000
_cell.length_b   1.000
_cell.length_c   1.000
_cell.angle_alpha   90.00
_cell.angle_beta   90.00
_cell.angle_gamma   90.00
#
_symmetry.space_group_name_H-M   'P 1'
#
loop_
_entity.id
_entity.type
_entity.pdbx_description
1 polymer ?
#
loop_
_entity_poly.entity_id
_entity_poly.type
_entity_poly.pdbx_seq_one_letter_code
_entity_poly.pdbx_strand_id
1 'polypeptide(L)'
;MQASIAEMKFRTGPIPPWISLPAKKFFRHSSALKELTTSKEISLKLTTTRRLWSQQETTLLTKFYPTDTAIKVIAERLGRSPQAVANKAKRLGLRRPLTLKRQRAAQARKNVDIVNERHNSPASAIPGVFPKTASGRAIWNTQSLHLLADLWKRLYSPAFIAEYFGLKYNTVCMAAKRAGLPSRAGFTLLRTSPTENPFAVAENATLASQMIARTCGITNTVFFQHPKDRRQQHYSYLGSRLVERRASGCFH
;
A
#
# COMPACT_ATOMS: atom_id res chain seq x y z
N MET A 1 -42.65 57.07 32.46
CA MET A 1 -41.75 57.01 31.29
C MET A 1 -42.21 55.88 30.39
N GLN A 2 -43.05 56.19 29.41
CA GLN A 2 -43.55 55.23 28.42
C GLN A 2 -42.55 55.17 27.27
N ALA A 3 -41.91 54.02 27.06
CA ALA A 3 -41.01 53.80 25.93
C ALA A 3 -41.81 53.31 24.72
N SER A 4 -41.85 54.17 23.71
CA SER A 4 -42.47 53.98 22.40
C SER A 4 -41.80 52.84 21.63
N ILE A 5 -42.58 51.84 21.22
CA ILE A 5 -42.14 50.78 20.31
C ILE A 5 -42.15 51.36 18.89
N ALA A 6 -40.97 51.64 18.35
CA ALA A 6 -40.82 52.09 16.97
C ALA A 6 -41.03 50.92 16.00
N GLU A 7 -42.07 51.03 15.17
CA GLU A 7 -42.36 50.14 14.05
C GLU A 7 -41.22 50.11 13.04
N MET A 8 -40.61 48.94 12.86
CA MET A 8 -39.61 48.70 11.83
C MET A 8 -40.33 48.29 10.53
N LYS A 9 -40.61 49.28 9.69
CA LYS A 9 -41.24 49.09 8.37
C LYS A 9 -40.26 48.38 7.42
N PHE A 10 -40.49 47.09 7.15
CA PHE A 10 -39.81 46.39 6.06
C PHE A 10 -40.35 46.90 4.71
N ARG A 11 -39.50 47.61 3.97
CA ARG A 11 -39.77 48.00 2.59
C ARG A 11 -39.78 46.75 1.72
N THR A 12 -40.93 46.50 1.08
CA THR A 12 -41.16 45.48 0.06
C THR A 12 -40.35 45.81 -1.20
N GLY A 13 -39.28 45.05 -1.44
CA GLY A 13 -38.56 45.05 -2.72
C GLY A 13 -39.28 44.16 -3.76
N PRO A 14 -39.09 44.42 -5.07
CA PRO A 14 -39.84 43.76 -6.13
C PRO A 14 -39.51 42.26 -6.27
N ILE A 15 -40.55 41.47 -6.52
CA ILE A 15 -40.54 40.01 -6.67
C ILE A 15 -39.86 39.63 -8.01
N PRO A 16 -38.93 38.65 -8.04
CA PRO A 16 -38.27 38.23 -9.28
C PRO A 16 -39.20 37.60 -10.34
N PRO A 17 -38.97 37.82 -11.65
CA PRO A 17 -39.97 37.70 -12.71
C PRO A 17 -40.17 36.27 -13.29
N TRP A 18 -39.76 35.22 -12.58
CA TRP A 18 -39.89 33.83 -13.05
C TRP A 18 -40.96 33.01 -12.30
N ILE A 19 -41.69 33.65 -11.36
CA ILE A 19 -42.83 33.06 -10.66
C ILE A 19 -44.12 33.61 -11.31
N SER A 20 -44.40 33.15 -12.52
CA SER A 20 -45.69 33.36 -13.20
C SER A 20 -45.88 32.29 -14.27
N LEU A 21 -46.28 31.09 -13.85
CA LEU A 21 -46.82 30.08 -14.76
C LEU A 21 -48.28 29.77 -14.39
N PRO A 22 -49.22 29.95 -15.33
CA PRO A 22 -50.65 29.81 -15.06
C PRO A 22 -51.08 28.34 -15.05
N ALA A 23 -51.79 27.95 -13.99
CA ALA A 23 -52.49 26.68 -13.91
C ALA A 23 -53.71 26.68 -14.84
N LYS A 24 -53.60 26.06 -16.03
CA LYS A 24 -54.78 25.65 -16.83
C LYS A 24 -54.58 24.29 -17.49
N LYS A 25 -55.35 23.33 -16.95
CA LYS A 25 -56.12 22.28 -17.62
C LYS A 25 -55.54 21.66 -18.90
N PHE A 26 -55.10 20.41 -18.79
CA PHE A 26 -55.25 19.43 -19.85
C PHE A 26 -55.86 18.14 -19.29
N PHE A 27 -57.19 18.09 -19.29
CA PHE A 27 -57.93 16.84 -19.34
C PHE A 27 -57.84 16.36 -20.80
N ARG A 28 -57.20 15.22 -21.06
CA ARG A 28 -57.33 14.51 -22.32
C ARG A 28 -57.70 13.05 -22.04
N HIS A 29 -58.70 12.63 -22.82
CA HIS A 29 -59.42 11.37 -22.81
C HIS A 29 -58.52 10.12 -22.66
N SER A 30 -58.90 9.24 -21.73
CA SER A 30 -58.30 7.93 -21.49
C SER A 30 -58.91 6.86 -22.41
N SER A 31 -58.41 6.69 -23.63
CA SER A 31 -58.83 5.55 -24.47
C SER A 31 -57.86 5.21 -25.61
N ALA A 32 -56.54 5.31 -25.38
CA ALA A 32 -55.55 4.92 -26.39
C ALA A 32 -54.22 4.41 -25.77
N LEU A 33 -54.24 3.91 -24.53
CA LEU A 33 -53.07 3.35 -23.84
C LEU A 33 -53.25 1.87 -23.46
N LYS A 34 -54.13 1.13 -24.14
CA LYS A 34 -54.32 -0.32 -23.91
C LYS A 34 -53.56 -1.23 -24.88
N GLU A 35 -53.06 -0.70 -26.00
CA GLU A 35 -52.42 -1.54 -27.03
C GLU A 35 -50.88 -1.43 -27.08
N LEU A 36 -50.29 -0.46 -26.38
CA LEU A 36 -48.83 -0.30 -26.26
C LEU A 36 -48.24 -0.98 -25.01
N THR A 37 -49.08 -1.50 -24.11
CA THR A 37 -48.64 -2.22 -22.90
C THR A 37 -48.36 -3.69 -23.15
N THR A 38 -48.98 -4.32 -24.16
CA THR A 38 -48.78 -5.75 -24.45
C THR A 38 -47.42 -6.05 -25.08
N SER A 39 -46.87 -5.14 -25.90
CA SER A 39 -45.54 -5.32 -26.51
C SER A 39 -44.39 -5.05 -25.53
N LYS A 40 -44.61 -4.19 -24.52
CA LYS A 40 -43.60 -3.86 -23.50
C LYS A 40 -43.57 -4.88 -22.35
N GLU A 41 -44.67 -5.59 -22.09
CA GLU A 41 -44.74 -6.64 -21.06
C GLU A 41 -44.08 -7.97 -21.48
N ILE A 42 -44.05 -8.29 -22.79
CA ILE A 42 -43.38 -9.51 -23.27
C ILE A 42 -41.85 -9.39 -23.17
N SER A 43 -41.30 -8.17 -23.21
CA SER A 43 -39.85 -7.93 -23.11
C SER A 43 -39.32 -7.89 -21.66
N LEU A 44 -40.19 -7.91 -20.64
CA LEU A 44 -39.83 -7.67 -19.24
C LEU A 44 -39.92 -8.91 -18.31
N LYS A 45 -40.03 -10.13 -18.83
CA LYS A 45 -40.07 -11.37 -18.02
C LYS A 45 -39.00 -12.41 -18.38
N LEU A 46 -37.76 -11.97 -18.54
CA LEU A 46 -36.57 -12.81 -18.26
C LEU A 46 -35.65 -12.12 -17.25
N THR A 47 -36.24 -11.50 -16.23
CA THR A 47 -35.49 -11.14 -15.02
C THR A 47 -34.98 -12.44 -14.40
N THR A 48 -33.67 -12.63 -14.57
CA THR A 48 -32.87 -13.75 -14.06
C THR A 48 -33.19 -13.99 -12.59
N THR A 49 -34.10 -14.92 -12.31
CA THR A 49 -34.32 -15.42 -10.95
C THR A 49 -32.98 -15.97 -10.48
N ARG A 50 -32.45 -15.43 -9.37
CA ARG A 50 -31.18 -15.91 -8.80
C ARG A 50 -31.37 -17.35 -8.35
N ARG A 51 -31.06 -18.31 -9.22
CA ARG A 51 -31.14 -19.75 -8.91
C ARG A 51 -30.30 -20.02 -7.64
N LEU A 52 -30.96 -20.43 -6.57
CA LEU A 52 -30.33 -20.75 -5.28
C LEU A 52 -29.34 -21.92 -5.46
N TRP A 53 -28.28 -21.94 -4.67
CA TRP A 53 -27.30 -23.04 -4.69
C TRP A 53 -27.82 -24.22 -3.88
N SER A 54 -27.93 -25.39 -4.49
CA SER A 54 -28.22 -26.63 -3.78
C SER A 54 -27.02 -27.08 -2.96
N GLN A 55 -27.27 -27.86 -1.90
CA GLN A 55 -26.21 -28.52 -1.13
C GLN A 55 -25.40 -29.50 -1.99
N GLN A 56 -26.04 -30.17 -2.95
CA GLN A 56 -25.37 -31.06 -3.90
C GLN A 56 -24.44 -30.30 -4.85
N GLU A 57 -24.90 -29.16 -5.39
CA GLU A 57 -24.05 -28.30 -6.25
C GLU A 57 -22.85 -27.75 -5.46
N THR A 58 -23.06 -27.45 -4.18
CA THR A 58 -22.00 -26.93 -3.29
C THR A 58 -20.96 -28.01 -2.97
N THR A 59 -21.38 -29.24 -2.68
CA THR A 59 -20.47 -30.38 -2.42
C THR A 59 -19.67 -30.77 -3.66
N LEU A 60 -20.30 -30.82 -4.83
CA LEU A 60 -19.61 -31.07 -6.10
C LEU A 60 -18.60 -29.96 -6.41
N LEU A 61 -18.95 -28.69 -6.16
CA LEU A 61 -18.04 -27.57 -6.33
C LEU A 61 -16.80 -27.71 -5.42
N THR A 62 -16.99 -28.03 -4.14
CA THR A 62 -15.89 -28.23 -3.18
C THR A 62 -14.94 -29.36 -3.62
N LYS A 63 -15.45 -30.42 -4.25
CA LYS A 63 -14.65 -31.55 -4.72
C LYS A 63 -13.87 -31.23 -6.01
N PHE A 64 -14.49 -30.55 -6.98
CA PHE A 64 -13.88 -30.34 -8.29
C PHE A 64 -13.06 -29.07 -8.42
N TYR A 65 -13.34 -28.03 -7.62
CA TYR A 65 -12.68 -26.72 -7.74
C TYR A 65 -11.18 -26.73 -7.39
N PRO A 66 -10.69 -27.49 -6.38
CA PRO A 66 -9.27 -27.59 -6.04
C PRO A 66 -8.44 -28.38 -7.06
N THR A 67 -9.06 -29.07 -8.01
CA THR A 67 -8.37 -29.83 -9.07
C THR A 67 -8.02 -28.92 -10.25
N ASP A 68 -7.15 -29.36 -11.16
CA ASP A 68 -6.74 -28.62 -12.37
C ASP A 68 -7.81 -28.59 -13.49
N THR A 69 -9.07 -28.89 -13.17
CA THR A 69 -10.19 -28.94 -14.13
C THR A 69 -10.62 -27.53 -14.57
N ALA A 70 -10.75 -27.26 -15.87
CA ALA A 70 -11.13 -25.92 -16.32
C ALA A 70 -12.49 -25.46 -15.75
N ILE A 71 -12.61 -24.18 -15.37
CA ILE A 71 -13.86 -23.63 -14.77
C ILE A 71 -15.05 -23.83 -15.71
N LYS A 72 -14.83 -23.78 -17.03
CA LYS A 72 -15.86 -24.06 -18.05
C LYS A 72 -16.46 -25.46 -17.89
N VAL A 73 -15.63 -26.48 -17.71
CA VAL A 73 -16.06 -27.87 -17.53
C VAL A 73 -16.83 -28.06 -16.23
N ILE A 74 -16.40 -27.40 -15.15
CA ILE A 74 -17.14 -27.41 -13.87
C ILE A 74 -18.50 -26.72 -14.04
N ALA A 75 -18.55 -25.64 -14.80
CA ALA A 75 -19.76 -24.86 -15.05
C ALA A 75 -20.78 -25.64 -15.90
N GLU A 76 -20.33 -26.35 -16.93
CA GLU A 76 -21.14 -27.26 -17.74
C GLU A 76 -21.74 -28.39 -16.89
N ARG A 77 -20.92 -29.05 -16.05
CA ARG A 77 -21.39 -30.11 -15.14
C ARG A 77 -22.42 -29.64 -14.12
N LEU A 78 -22.34 -28.39 -13.67
CA LEU A 78 -23.28 -27.80 -12.72
C LEU A 78 -24.48 -27.11 -13.41
N GLY A 79 -24.47 -26.98 -14.73
CA GLY A 79 -25.47 -26.20 -15.46
C GLY A 79 -25.54 -24.73 -15.00
N ARG A 80 -24.38 -24.13 -14.69
CA ARG A 80 -24.25 -22.75 -14.21
C ARG A 80 -23.28 -21.98 -15.09
N SER A 81 -23.32 -20.65 -15.03
CA SER A 81 -22.30 -19.84 -15.70
C SER A 81 -20.94 -19.95 -14.99
N PRO A 82 -19.82 -19.87 -15.72
CA PRO A 82 -18.48 -19.93 -15.12
C PRO A 82 -18.25 -18.82 -14.09
N GLN A 83 -18.88 -17.66 -14.30
CA GLN A 83 -18.82 -16.54 -13.37
C GLN A 83 -19.56 -16.84 -12.05
N ALA A 84 -20.71 -17.53 -12.11
CA ALA A 84 -21.43 -17.93 -10.90
C ALA A 84 -20.62 -18.95 -10.08
N VAL A 85 -19.98 -19.91 -10.75
CA VAL A 85 -19.08 -20.90 -10.14
C VAL A 85 -17.89 -20.22 -9.47
N ALA A 86 -17.21 -19.29 -10.15
CA ALA A 86 -16.08 -18.54 -9.59
C ALA A 86 -16.48 -17.71 -8.37
N ASN A 87 -17.62 -17.02 -8.43
CA ASN A 87 -18.12 -16.21 -7.32
C ASN A 87 -18.51 -17.06 -6.11
N LYS A 88 -19.16 -18.21 -6.32
CA LYS A 88 -19.50 -19.12 -5.23
C LYS A 88 -18.24 -19.73 -4.61
N ALA A 89 -17.29 -20.18 -5.41
CA ALA A 89 -16.03 -20.72 -4.91
C ALA A 89 -15.23 -19.69 -4.10
N LYS A 90 -15.19 -18.43 -4.54
CA LYS A 90 -14.61 -17.32 -3.77
C LYS A 90 -15.30 -17.12 -2.42
N ARG A 91 -16.63 -17.20 -2.38
CA ARG A 91 -17.42 -17.11 -1.12
C ARG A 91 -17.17 -18.30 -0.19
N LEU A 92 -16.88 -19.48 -0.74
CA LEU A 92 -16.52 -20.68 0.01
C LEU A 92 -15.03 -20.76 0.37
N GLY A 93 -14.21 -19.78 -0.04
CA GLY A 93 -12.78 -19.77 0.23
C GLY A 93 -11.96 -20.81 -0.54
N LEU A 94 -12.53 -21.45 -1.56
CA LEU A 94 -11.84 -22.49 -2.33
C LEU A 94 -10.74 -21.87 -3.19
N ARG A 95 -9.53 -22.44 -3.11
CA ARG A 95 -8.35 -22.01 -3.88
C ARG A 95 -8.03 -23.05 -4.95
N ARG A 96 -7.66 -22.57 -6.14
CA ARG A 96 -7.18 -23.42 -7.24
C ARG A 96 -5.65 -23.47 -7.22
N PRO A 97 -5.03 -24.57 -7.69
CA PRO A 97 -3.60 -24.60 -7.95
C PRO A 97 -3.25 -23.46 -8.92
N LEU A 98 -2.15 -22.78 -8.64
CA LEU A 98 -1.67 -21.69 -9.50
C LEU A 98 -1.42 -22.25 -10.90
N THR A 99 -1.83 -21.55 -11.94
CA THR A 99 -1.44 -21.86 -13.32
C THR A 99 0.09 -21.90 -13.43
N LEU A 100 0.68 -22.74 -14.29
CA LEU A 100 2.14 -22.85 -14.49
C LEU A 100 2.84 -21.48 -14.64
N LYS A 101 2.23 -20.54 -15.36
CA LYS A 101 2.74 -19.15 -15.50
C LYS A 101 2.80 -18.41 -14.16
N ARG A 102 1.78 -18.57 -13.31
CA ARG A 102 1.73 -18.02 -11.95
C ARG A 102 2.67 -18.75 -10.99
N GLN A 103 2.86 -20.06 -11.16
CA GLN A 103 3.85 -20.84 -10.40
C GLN A 103 5.27 -20.34 -10.69
N ARG A 104 5.64 -20.19 -11.97
CA ARG A 104 6.95 -19.65 -12.38
C ARG A 104 7.17 -18.23 -11.85
N ALA A 105 6.15 -17.36 -11.91
CA ALA A 105 6.24 -16.02 -11.35
C ALA A 105 6.38 -16.01 -9.81
N ALA A 106 5.72 -16.94 -9.11
CA ALA A 106 5.87 -17.10 -7.66
C ALA A 106 7.24 -17.67 -7.28
N GLN A 107 7.77 -18.63 -8.05
CA GLN A 107 9.12 -19.15 -7.91
C GLN A 107 10.18 -18.07 -8.17
N ALA A 108 10.01 -17.25 -9.21
CA ALA A 108 10.90 -16.12 -9.48
C ALA A 108 10.96 -15.12 -8.31
N ARG A 109 9.81 -14.83 -7.67
CA ARG A 109 9.77 -13.98 -6.47
C ARG A 109 10.51 -14.61 -5.29
N LYS A 110 10.26 -15.89 -4.99
CA LYS A 110 10.98 -16.61 -3.93
C LYS A 110 12.49 -16.66 -4.19
N ASN A 111 12.91 -16.84 -5.43
CA ASN A 111 14.33 -16.86 -5.79
C ASN A 111 14.99 -15.49 -5.61
N VAL A 112 14.28 -14.38 -5.88
CA VAL A 112 14.75 -13.02 -5.56
C VAL A 112 14.93 -12.83 -4.05
N ASP A 113 13.98 -13.32 -3.25
CA ASP A 113 14.07 -13.24 -1.78
C ASP A 113 15.28 -14.05 -1.25
N ILE A 114 15.55 -15.24 -1.79
CA ILE A 114 16.73 -16.06 -1.47
C ILE A 114 18.05 -15.36 -1.87
N VAL A 115 18.08 -14.70 -3.04
CA VAL A 115 19.25 -13.91 -3.46
C VAL A 115 19.49 -12.75 -2.49
N ASN A 116 18.42 -12.11 -2.01
CA ASN A 116 18.49 -11.05 -1.00
C ASN A 116 19.01 -11.54 0.36
N GLU A 117 18.65 -12.76 0.78
CA GLU A 117 19.20 -13.38 1.99
C GLU A 117 20.68 -13.73 1.85
N ARG A 118 21.14 -14.13 0.65
CA ARG A 118 22.57 -14.33 0.37
C ARG A 118 23.39 -13.03 0.44
N HIS A 119 22.79 -11.89 0.10
CA HIS A 119 23.41 -10.57 0.32
C HIS A 119 23.49 -10.15 1.80
N ASN A 120 22.90 -10.93 2.71
CA ASN A 120 23.09 -10.82 4.17
C ASN A 120 24.18 -11.78 4.69
N SER A 121 24.85 -12.58 3.83
CA SER A 121 26.05 -13.31 4.23
C SER A 121 27.26 -12.38 4.30
N PRO A 122 28.07 -12.43 5.38
CA PRO A 122 29.19 -11.51 5.61
C PRO A 122 30.32 -11.61 4.57
N ALA A 123 30.32 -12.67 3.73
CA ALA A 123 31.36 -12.94 2.75
C ALA A 123 31.17 -12.25 1.37
N SER A 124 30.02 -11.62 1.08
CA SER A 124 29.80 -10.94 -0.21
C SER A 124 30.16 -9.45 -0.20
N ALA A 125 30.75 -8.96 0.89
CA ALA A 125 31.24 -7.60 1.01
C ALA A 125 32.61 -7.46 0.32
N ILE A 126 32.66 -7.64 -1.00
CA ILE A 126 33.71 -6.99 -1.78
C ILE A 126 33.37 -5.50 -1.78
N PRO A 127 34.23 -4.60 -1.25
CA PRO A 127 34.07 -3.16 -1.44
C PRO A 127 34.13 -2.87 -2.94
N GLY A 128 33.00 -2.51 -3.56
CA GLY A 128 33.04 -2.09 -4.97
C GLY A 128 31.72 -2.07 -5.74
N VAL A 129 30.70 -2.87 -5.37
CA VAL A 129 29.44 -2.88 -6.12
C VAL A 129 28.23 -2.74 -5.20
N PHE A 130 27.79 -1.49 -5.03
CA PHE A 130 26.54 -1.19 -4.35
C PHE A 130 25.35 -1.68 -5.19
N PRO A 131 24.38 -2.44 -4.64
CA PRO A 131 23.26 -2.96 -5.41
C PRO A 131 22.39 -1.83 -5.97
N LYS A 132 22.09 -1.89 -7.27
CA LYS A 132 21.26 -0.92 -7.98
C LYS A 132 20.04 -1.61 -8.57
N THR A 133 18.90 -0.92 -8.56
CA THR A 133 17.68 -1.34 -9.27
C THR A 133 17.92 -1.26 -10.79
N ALA A 134 17.07 -1.89 -11.61
CA ALA A 134 17.09 -1.76 -13.07
C ALA A 134 17.03 -0.28 -13.56
N SER A 135 16.48 0.62 -12.75
CA SER A 135 16.47 2.07 -12.99
C SER A 135 17.75 2.80 -12.57
N GLY A 136 18.77 2.09 -12.07
CA GLY A 136 20.03 2.65 -11.56
C GLY A 136 19.96 3.20 -10.13
N ARG A 137 18.82 3.09 -9.44
CA ARG A 137 18.68 3.58 -8.05
C ARG A 137 19.38 2.66 -7.04
N ALA A 138 20.19 3.25 -6.16
CA ALA A 138 20.87 2.54 -5.08
C ALA A 138 19.89 1.91 -4.07
N ILE A 139 20.10 0.63 -3.75
CA ILE A 139 19.29 -0.15 -2.80
C ILE A 139 20.03 -0.22 -1.45
N TRP A 140 19.46 0.38 -0.42
CA TRP A 140 20.02 0.35 0.93
C TRP A 140 19.49 -0.87 1.67
N ASN A 141 20.35 -1.86 1.93
CA ASN A 141 20.06 -3.03 2.75
C ASN A 141 20.45 -2.77 4.22
N THR A 142 20.14 -3.72 5.10
CA THR A 142 20.48 -3.64 6.52
C THR A 142 21.98 -3.46 6.73
N GLN A 143 22.80 -4.25 6.03
CA GLN A 143 24.26 -4.20 6.15
C GLN A 143 24.85 -2.85 5.70
N SER A 144 24.42 -2.31 4.56
CA SER A 144 24.93 -1.03 4.06
C SER A 144 24.48 0.15 4.92
N LEU A 145 23.31 0.05 5.57
CA LEU A 145 22.86 1.02 6.56
C LEU A 145 23.69 0.95 7.85
N HIS A 146 24.11 -0.24 8.29
CA HIS A 146 25.06 -0.38 9.40
C HIS A 146 26.43 0.23 9.07
N LEU A 147 26.99 -0.09 7.89
CA LEU A 147 28.25 0.51 7.45
C LEU A 147 28.15 2.04 7.32
N LEU A 148 27.04 2.54 6.76
CA LEU A 148 26.77 3.97 6.69
C LEU A 148 26.75 4.60 8.08
N ALA A 149 26.03 4.00 9.03
CA ALA A 149 25.98 4.44 10.41
C ALA A 149 27.36 4.43 11.08
N ASP A 150 28.18 3.41 10.79
CA ASP A 150 29.50 3.26 11.37
C ASP A 150 30.50 4.31 10.87
N LEU A 151 30.43 4.65 9.59
CA LEU A 151 31.19 5.76 9.03
C LEU A 151 30.66 7.12 9.51
N TRP A 152 29.35 7.24 9.69
CA TRP A 152 28.71 8.48 10.14
C TRP A 152 29.14 8.88 11.55
N LYS A 153 29.13 7.93 12.49
CA LYS A 153 29.57 8.18 13.89
C LYS A 153 31.07 8.44 14.01
N ARG A 154 31.88 8.10 13.00
CA ARG A 154 33.31 8.43 12.89
C ARG A 154 33.58 9.80 12.23
N LEU A 155 32.54 10.60 12.01
CA LEU A 155 32.62 11.96 11.44
C LEU A 155 33.18 12.03 10.01
N TYR A 156 33.10 10.94 9.23
CA TYR A 156 33.45 10.99 7.82
C TYR A 156 32.51 11.93 7.05
N SER A 157 33.09 12.66 6.09
CA SER A 157 32.35 13.51 5.16
C SER A 157 31.42 12.65 4.29
N PRO A 158 30.21 13.13 3.91
CA PRO A 158 29.31 12.36 3.06
C PRO A 158 29.89 12.22 1.64
N ALA A 159 30.84 13.08 1.26
CA ALA A 159 31.63 12.93 0.04
C ALA A 159 32.57 11.70 0.12
N PHE A 160 33.30 11.55 1.22
CA PHE A 160 34.15 10.38 1.47
C PHE A 160 33.32 9.10 1.51
N ILE A 161 32.18 9.12 2.21
CA ILE A 161 31.27 7.97 2.27
C ILE A 161 30.71 7.64 0.87
N ALA A 162 30.43 8.65 0.06
CA ALA A 162 29.96 8.46 -1.31
C ALA A 162 31.04 7.81 -2.19
N GLU A 163 32.29 8.24 -2.07
CA GLU A 163 33.44 7.61 -2.74
C GLU A 163 33.61 6.15 -2.28
N TYR A 164 33.55 5.90 -0.97
CA TYR A 164 33.63 4.55 -0.40
C TYR A 164 32.57 3.59 -0.95
N PHE A 165 31.33 4.06 -1.12
CA PHE A 165 30.25 3.25 -1.71
C PHE A 165 30.17 3.31 -3.25
N GLY A 166 30.97 4.13 -3.92
CA GLY A 166 30.85 4.37 -5.36
C GLY A 166 29.52 5.02 -5.77
N LEU A 167 28.97 5.88 -4.91
CA LEU A 167 27.68 6.54 -5.06
C LEU A 167 27.82 8.07 -5.19
N LYS A 168 26.72 8.76 -5.50
CA LYS A 168 26.69 10.23 -5.54
C LYS A 168 26.49 10.80 -4.12
N TYR A 169 27.11 11.92 -3.81
CA TYR A 169 26.95 12.64 -2.52
C TYR A 169 25.49 12.75 -2.05
N ASN A 170 24.59 13.22 -2.92
CA ASN A 170 23.17 13.40 -2.58
C ASN A 170 22.48 12.09 -2.18
N THR A 171 22.88 10.96 -2.78
CA THR A 171 22.27 9.66 -2.46
C THR A 171 22.60 9.21 -1.05
N VAL A 172 23.83 9.44 -0.59
CA VAL A 172 24.26 9.17 0.79
C VAL A 172 23.53 10.10 1.76
N CYS A 173 23.48 11.40 1.48
CA CYS A 173 22.75 12.36 2.32
C CYS A 173 21.26 12.02 2.44
N MET A 174 20.62 11.62 1.35
CA MET A 174 19.22 11.18 1.35
C MET A 174 19.02 9.87 2.10
N ALA A 175 19.98 8.95 2.01
CA ALA A 175 19.94 7.69 2.75
C ALA A 175 20.10 7.93 4.26
N ALA A 176 21.07 8.75 4.67
CA ALA A 176 21.29 9.12 6.05
C ALA A 176 20.05 9.76 6.68
N LYS A 177 19.41 10.71 5.98
CA LYS A 177 18.15 11.32 6.41
C LYS A 177 17.03 10.30 6.54
N ARG A 178 16.87 9.39 5.56
CA ARG A 178 15.84 8.34 5.60
C ARG A 178 16.07 7.31 6.69
N ALA A 179 17.34 7.03 6.99
CA ALA A 179 17.74 6.11 8.05
C ALA A 179 17.62 6.73 9.45
N GLY A 180 17.33 8.04 9.57
CA GLY A 180 17.21 8.73 10.86
C GLY A 180 18.54 9.02 11.53
N LEU A 181 19.63 9.15 10.76
CA LEU A 181 20.93 9.51 11.31
C LEU A 181 20.94 10.95 11.86
N PRO A 182 21.63 11.20 12.98
CA PRO A 182 21.67 12.52 13.60
C PRO A 182 22.36 13.55 12.71
N SER A 183 21.92 14.80 12.87
CA SER A 183 22.62 15.95 12.27
C SER A 183 23.99 16.10 12.89
N ARG A 184 24.99 16.33 12.03
CA ARG A 184 26.39 16.54 12.40
C ARG A 184 26.83 17.99 12.16
N ALA A 185 25.89 18.92 12.15
CA ALA A 185 26.18 20.35 12.06
C ALA A 185 27.04 20.78 13.26
N GLY A 186 28.14 21.48 13.00
CA GLY A 186 29.07 21.95 14.04
C GLY A 186 30.25 21.00 14.33
N PHE A 187 30.27 19.78 13.80
CA PHE A 187 31.44 18.91 13.92
C PHE A 187 32.40 19.08 12.73
N THR A 188 33.70 18.96 12.99
CA THR A 188 34.73 18.91 11.95
C THR A 188 34.73 17.54 11.28
N LEU A 189 34.59 17.53 9.95
CA LEU A 189 34.36 16.30 9.19
C LEU A 189 35.62 15.85 8.46
N LEU A 190 35.94 14.56 8.58
CA LEU A 190 37.10 13.97 7.92
C LEU A 190 36.81 13.75 6.43
N ARG A 191 37.62 14.36 5.55
CA ARG A 191 37.50 14.18 4.09
C ARG A 191 38.27 12.96 3.59
N THR A 192 39.26 12.50 4.34
CA THR A 192 40.11 11.35 4.03
C THR A 192 40.24 10.48 5.29
N SER A 193 40.47 9.17 5.12
CA SER A 193 40.77 8.28 6.24
C SER A 193 42.24 8.43 6.66
N PRO A 194 42.53 8.65 7.96
CA PRO A 194 43.91 8.67 8.46
C PRO A 194 44.61 7.30 8.42
N THR A 195 43.82 6.23 8.34
CA THR A 195 44.27 4.84 8.41
C THR A 195 43.79 4.08 7.17
N GLU A 196 44.49 3.01 6.80
CA GLU A 196 44.10 2.11 5.69
C GLU A 196 42.69 1.52 5.88
N ASN A 197 42.34 1.17 7.12
CA ASN A 197 40.99 0.74 7.46
C ASN A 197 40.15 1.91 8.02
N PRO A 198 39.09 2.36 7.33
CA PRO A 198 38.25 3.47 7.80
C PRO A 198 37.46 3.14 9.08
N PHE A 199 37.27 1.87 9.41
CA PHE A 199 36.54 1.47 10.64
C PHE A 199 37.43 1.44 11.89
N ALA A 200 38.75 1.50 11.72
CA ALA A 200 39.68 1.54 12.84
C ALA A 200 39.68 2.88 13.60
N VAL A 201 39.21 3.96 12.96
CA VAL A 201 39.10 5.28 13.59
C VAL A 201 38.11 5.24 14.74
N ALA A 202 38.46 5.90 15.85
CA ALA A 202 37.63 5.98 17.04
C ALA A 202 36.26 6.62 16.76
N GLU A 203 35.23 6.07 17.38
CA GLU A 203 33.85 6.52 17.22
C GLU A 203 33.57 7.75 18.08
N ASN A 204 32.80 8.72 17.57
CA ASN A 204 32.34 9.82 18.38
C ASN A 204 31.23 9.35 19.33
N ALA A 205 31.53 9.32 20.63
CA ALA A 205 30.61 8.87 21.66
C ALA A 205 29.28 9.64 21.67
N THR A 206 29.31 10.94 21.37
CA THR A 206 28.10 11.78 21.31
C THR A 206 27.17 11.33 20.20
N LEU A 207 27.69 11.18 18.97
CA LEU A 207 26.86 10.70 17.85
C LEU A 207 26.40 9.26 18.04
N ALA A 208 27.27 8.38 18.54
CA ALA A 208 26.91 7.00 18.83
C ALA A 208 25.77 6.93 19.86
N SER A 209 25.80 7.75 20.91
CA SER A 209 24.74 7.82 21.92
C SER A 209 23.39 8.27 21.36
N GLN A 210 23.40 9.04 20.28
CA GLN A 210 22.21 9.54 19.59
C GLN A 210 21.60 8.51 18.63
N MET A 211 22.27 7.38 18.38
CA MET A 211 21.88 6.41 17.35
C MET A 211 21.35 5.11 17.96
N ILE A 212 20.07 5.08 18.34
CA ILE A 212 19.42 3.82 18.76
C ILE A 212 18.93 3.07 17.53
N ALA A 213 19.56 1.95 17.21
CA ALA A 213 19.13 1.07 16.13
C ALA A 213 17.79 0.39 16.44
N ARG A 214 16.89 0.38 15.47
CA ARG A 214 15.59 -0.30 15.48
C ARG A 214 15.38 -1.02 14.16
N THR A 215 14.61 -2.10 14.20
CA THR A 215 14.22 -2.85 13.01
C THR A 215 12.74 -2.59 12.71
N CYS A 216 12.43 -2.25 11.46
CA CYS A 216 11.05 -2.13 11.03
C CYS A 216 10.43 -3.52 10.92
N GLY A 217 9.37 -3.83 11.68
CA GLY A 217 8.75 -5.16 11.62
C GLY A 217 8.12 -5.51 10.27
N ILE A 218 7.83 -4.52 9.40
CA ILE A 218 7.21 -4.76 8.08
C ILE A 218 8.28 -5.06 7.03
N THR A 219 9.31 -4.22 6.94
CA THR A 219 10.33 -4.30 5.90
C THR A 219 11.61 -4.99 6.36
N ASN A 220 11.74 -5.32 7.65
CA ASN A 220 12.97 -5.79 8.32
C ASN A 220 14.20 -4.90 8.09
N THR A 221 13.99 -3.65 7.66
CA THR A 221 15.06 -2.68 7.46
C THR A 221 15.42 -1.99 8.77
N VAL A 222 16.71 -1.77 8.99
CA VAL A 222 17.22 -1.05 10.16
C VAL A 222 17.06 0.46 9.95
N PHE A 223 16.69 1.16 11.01
CA PHE A 223 16.71 2.63 11.08
C PHE A 223 17.19 3.06 12.47
N PHE A 224 17.62 4.30 12.58
CA PHE A 224 18.19 4.87 13.79
C PHE A 224 17.25 5.95 14.33
N GLN A 225 17.10 5.98 15.65
CA GLN A 225 16.25 6.94 16.33
C GLN A 225 17.03 7.64 17.44
N HIS A 226 16.82 8.94 17.57
CA HIS A 226 17.37 9.71 18.68
C HIS A 226 16.72 9.29 20.01
N PRO A 227 17.47 9.15 21.12
CA PRO A 227 16.92 8.77 22.44
C PRO A 227 15.73 9.62 22.89
N LYS A 228 15.76 10.93 22.61
CA LYS A 228 14.67 11.86 22.94
C LYS A 228 13.37 11.56 22.18
N ASP A 229 13.47 11.04 20.97
CA ASP A 229 12.31 10.82 20.08
C ASP A 229 11.66 9.46 20.33
N ARG A 230 12.22 8.63 21.22
CA ARG A 230 11.71 7.29 21.55
C ARG A 230 10.22 7.28 21.93
N ARG A 231 9.71 8.37 22.50
CA ARG A 231 8.31 8.50 22.96
C ARG A 231 7.33 8.99 21.88
N GLN A 232 7.81 9.56 20.77
CA GLN A 232 6.97 10.08 19.69
C GLN A 232 6.95 9.13 18.50
N GLN A 233 6.34 7.95 18.64
CA GLN A 233 6.08 7.08 17.48
C GLN A 233 4.78 7.51 16.80
N HIS A 234 4.87 8.45 15.85
CA HIS A 234 3.78 8.72 14.93
C HIS A 234 3.78 7.66 13.83
N TYR A 235 2.93 6.66 13.98
CA TYR A 235 2.61 5.78 12.87
C TYR A 235 1.74 6.54 11.87
N SER A 236 2.03 6.40 10.58
CA SER A 236 1.01 6.72 9.56
C SER A 236 -0.22 5.87 9.84
N TYR A 237 -1.42 6.34 9.50
CA TYR A 237 -2.66 5.59 9.74
C TYR A 237 -2.60 4.13 9.21
N LEU A 238 -1.98 3.93 8.05
CA LEU A 238 -1.71 2.61 7.48
C LEU A 238 -0.70 1.79 8.29
N GLY A 239 0.33 2.43 8.83
CA GLY A 239 1.29 1.83 9.75
C GLY A 239 0.63 1.37 11.05
N SER A 240 -0.23 2.20 11.66
CA SER A 240 -1.00 1.84 12.86
C SER A 240 -1.87 0.62 12.59
N ARG A 241 -2.63 0.62 11.48
CA ARG A 241 -3.49 -0.51 11.11
C ARG A 241 -2.74 -1.80 10.85
N LEU A 242 -1.51 -1.72 10.30
CA LEU A 242 -0.66 -2.89 10.08
C LEU A 242 -0.12 -3.45 11.40
N VAL A 243 0.28 -2.57 12.34
CA VAL A 243 0.71 -2.97 13.69
C VAL A 243 -0.45 -3.61 14.46
N GLU A 244 -1.64 -3.00 14.44
CA GLU A 244 -2.86 -3.53 15.06
C GLU A 244 -3.24 -4.91 14.52
N ARG A 245 -3.23 -5.09 13.20
CA ARG A 245 -3.54 -6.38 12.55
C ARG A 245 -2.55 -7.47 12.95
N ARG A 246 -1.28 -7.10 13.15
CA ARG A 246 -0.23 -8.02 13.58
C ARG A 246 -0.35 -8.41 15.05
N ALA A 247 -0.63 -7.42 15.90
CA ALA A 247 -0.86 -7.62 17.33
C ALA A 247 -2.10 -8.50 17.60
N SER A 248 -3.11 -8.40 16.74
CA SER A 248 -4.32 -9.24 16.80
C SER A 248 -4.15 -10.64 16.18
N GLY A 249 -2.94 -11.01 15.73
CA GLY A 249 -2.66 -12.36 15.19
C GLY A 249 -3.36 -12.67 13.85
N CYS A 250 -4.05 -11.69 13.24
CA CYS A 250 -4.81 -11.84 12.02
C CYS A 250 -3.90 -11.76 10.78
N PHE A 251 -3.09 -12.80 10.56
CA PHE A 251 -2.42 -13.02 9.27
C PHE A 251 -3.32 -13.88 8.37
N HIS A 252 -3.84 -13.30 7.29
CA HIS A 252 -4.48 -14.00 6.15
C HIS A 252 -3.94 -13.44 4.83
#